data_AF-A0A6B2G2P5-F1
#
_entry.id   AF-A0A6B2G2P5-F1
#
_cell.length_a   1.000
_cell.length_b   1.000
_cell.length_c   1.000
_cell.angle_alpha   90.00
_cell.angle_beta   90.00
_cell.angle_gamma   90.00
#
_symmetry.space_group_name_H-M   'P 1'
#
loop_
_entity.id
_entity.type
_entity.pdbx_description
1 polymer ?
#
loop_
_entity_poly.entity_id
_entity_poly.type
_entity_poly.pdbx_seq_one_letter_code
_entity_poly.pdbx_strand_id
1 'polypeptide(L)'
;MNLLGWIFYPSEEKEVTIVDDLEKVEILCERINSSTLIEDKRKSLLELRELSENCKLEVGTRSLDIVLQILETYTHDRDITVLSLDILINIIKCDSTDSKDKANNSPNLAHQFCEILLKHTKNIKILISLIDNQNF
;
A
#
# COMPACT_ATOMS: atom_id res chain seq x y z
N MET A 1 -4.37 -18.90 47.65
CA MET A 1 -3.19 -18.48 46.86
C MET A 1 -3.12 -19.36 45.62
N ASN A 2 -3.71 -18.92 44.50
CA ASN A 2 -3.54 -19.58 43.21
C ASN A 2 -2.64 -18.69 42.36
N LEU A 3 -1.41 -19.15 42.13
CA LEU A 3 -0.35 -18.50 41.34
C LEU A 3 -0.27 -19.08 39.91
N LEU A 4 -1.42 -19.43 39.31
CA LEU A 4 -1.53 -19.96 37.95
C LEU A 4 -2.57 -19.19 37.14
N GLY A 5 -2.53 -17.85 37.21
CA GLY A 5 -3.43 -16.97 36.45
C GLY A 5 -2.74 -16.13 35.37
N TRP A 6 -1.44 -16.33 35.12
CA TRP A 6 -0.61 -15.41 34.31
C TRP A 6 0.11 -16.10 33.14
N ILE A 7 -0.38 -17.26 32.68
CA ILE A 7 0.10 -17.87 31.42
C ILE A 7 -1.02 -17.83 30.36
N PHE A 8 -1.84 -16.78 30.40
CA PHE A 8 -2.66 -16.40 29.27
C PHE A 8 -1.93 -15.28 28.53
N TYR A 9 -1.11 -15.66 27.55
CA TYR A 9 -0.62 -14.77 26.50
C TYR A 9 -1.43 -15.11 25.25
N PRO A 10 -2.50 -14.36 24.91
CA PRO A 10 -3.21 -14.59 23.66
C PRO A 10 -2.33 -14.06 22.54
N SER A 11 -1.69 -14.97 21.80
CA SER A 11 -0.99 -14.64 20.54
C SER A 11 -1.92 -14.67 19.33
N GLU A 12 -3.22 -14.93 19.52
CA GLU A 12 -4.21 -15.06 18.43
C GLU A 12 -4.85 -13.72 18.00
N GLU A 13 -4.86 -12.68 18.83
CA GLU A 13 -5.56 -11.43 18.49
C GLU A 13 -4.91 -10.63 17.34
N LYS A 14 -3.60 -10.78 17.12
CA LYS A 14 -2.91 -10.08 16.02
C LYS A 14 -3.10 -10.77 14.66
N GLU A 15 -3.37 -12.07 14.64
CA GLU A 15 -3.47 -12.83 13.39
C GLU A 15 -4.83 -12.63 12.70
N VAL A 16 -5.89 -12.41 13.49
CA VAL A 16 -7.26 -12.21 12.97
C VAL A 16 -7.42 -10.87 12.24
N THR A 17 -6.74 -9.80 12.66
CA THR A 17 -6.83 -8.48 11.98
C THR A 17 -6.09 -8.48 10.64
N ILE A 18 -4.95 -9.16 10.55
CA ILE A 18 -4.11 -9.19 9.33
C ILE A 18 -4.84 -9.89 8.17
N VAL A 19 -5.58 -10.96 8.47
CA VAL A 19 -6.35 -11.71 7.45
C VAL A 19 -7.49 -10.86 6.88
N ASP A 20 -8.19 -10.12 7.75
CA ASP A 20 -9.29 -9.23 7.34
C ASP A 20 -8.79 -8.06 6.49
N ASP A 21 -7.64 -7.47 6.85
CA ASP A 21 -7.04 -6.37 6.08
C ASP A 21 -6.54 -6.84 4.71
N LEU A 22 -5.95 -8.04 4.63
CA LEU A 22 -5.52 -8.62 3.35
C LEU A 22 -6.72 -8.87 2.41
N GLU A 23 -7.79 -9.48 2.93
CA GLU A 23 -9.01 -9.75 2.15
C GLU A 23 -9.65 -8.45 1.67
N LYS A 24 -9.72 -7.42 2.53
CA LYS A 24 -10.20 -6.08 2.14
C LYS A 24 -9.36 -5.48 1.02
N VAL A 25 -8.04 -5.54 1.13
CA VAL A 25 -7.13 -5.04 0.09
C VAL A 25 -7.36 -5.76 -1.24
N GLU A 26 -7.52 -7.09 -1.21
CA GLU A 26 -7.81 -7.88 -2.41
C GLU A 26 -9.14 -7.48 -3.06
N ILE A 27 -10.21 -7.35 -2.28
CA ILE A 27 -11.53 -6.91 -2.77
C ILE A 27 -11.45 -5.52 -3.41
N LEU A 28 -10.73 -4.59 -2.77
CA LEU A 28 -10.53 -3.25 -3.32
C LEU A 28 -9.73 -3.29 -4.63
N CYS A 29 -8.66 -4.08 -4.68
CA CYS A 29 -7.85 -4.28 -5.89
C CYS A 29 -8.68 -4.85 -7.05
N GLU A 30 -9.52 -5.86 -6.79
CA GLU A 30 -10.43 -6.42 -7.78
C GLU A 30 -11.46 -5.40 -8.25
N ARG A 31 -12.03 -4.61 -7.34
CA ARG A 31 -13.00 -3.55 -7.68
C ARG A 31 -12.35 -2.46 -8.52
N ILE A 32 -11.14 -2.04 -8.17
CA ILE A 32 -10.38 -1.04 -8.92
C ILE A 32 -10.12 -1.52 -10.35
N ASN A 33 -9.82 -2.80 -10.56
CA ASN A 33 -9.61 -3.36 -11.90
C ASN A 33 -10.91 -3.58 -12.68
N SER A 34 -11.94 -4.13 -12.04
CA SER A 34 -13.19 -4.54 -12.69
C SER A 34 -14.18 -3.40 -12.93
N SER A 35 -14.17 -2.35 -12.11
CA SER A 35 -15.11 -1.25 -12.24
C SER A 35 -14.94 -0.51 -13.57
N THR A 36 -16.04 -0.16 -14.22
CA THR A 36 -16.06 0.70 -15.42
C THR A 36 -16.33 2.16 -15.07
N LEU A 37 -16.82 2.44 -13.85
CA LEU A 37 -17.15 3.78 -13.38
C LEU A 37 -15.96 4.42 -12.67
N ILE A 38 -15.58 5.62 -13.13
CA ILE A 38 -14.48 6.41 -12.57
C ILE A 38 -14.73 6.74 -11.09
N GLU A 39 -15.97 7.05 -10.72
CA GLU A 39 -16.33 7.38 -9.33
C GLU A 39 -16.09 6.20 -8.38
N ASP A 40 -16.42 4.97 -8.80
CA ASP A 40 -16.22 3.78 -7.98
C ASP A 40 -14.74 3.42 -7.84
N LYS A 41 -13.94 3.64 -8.90
CA LYS A 41 -12.47 3.52 -8.82
C LYS A 41 -11.90 4.52 -7.82
N ARG A 42 -12.33 5.78 -7.88
CA ARG A 42 -11.88 6.81 -6.93
C ARG A 42 -12.22 6.46 -5.49
N LYS A 43 -13.45 6.02 -5.21
CA LYS A 43 -13.84 5.58 -3.86
C LYS A 43 -12.98 4.42 -3.37
N SER A 44 -12.76 3.42 -4.22
CA SER A 44 -11.94 2.26 -3.88
C SER A 44 -10.47 2.63 -3.65
N LEU A 45 -9.93 3.56 -4.45
CA LEU A 45 -8.58 4.10 -4.27
C LEU A 45 -8.46 4.92 -2.98
N LEU A 46 -9.48 5.69 -2.62
CA LEU A 46 -9.50 6.46 -1.38
C LEU A 46 -9.46 5.53 -0.16
N GLU A 47 -10.26 4.46 -0.17
CA GLU A 47 -10.25 3.45 0.88
C GLU A 47 -8.91 2.72 0.94
N LEU A 48 -8.34 2.36 -0.21
CA LEU A 48 -7.01 1.73 -0.30
C LEU A 48 -5.89 2.66 0.22
N ARG A 49 -6.01 3.97 -0.01
CA ARG A 49 -5.09 4.98 0.53
C ARG A 49 -5.10 4.99 2.04
N GLU A 50 -6.27 4.98 2.67
CA GLU A 50 -6.38 4.93 4.14
C GLU A 50 -5.78 3.64 4.71
N LEU A 51 -5.99 2.50 4.04
CA LEU A 51 -5.37 1.22 4.43
C LEU A 51 -3.84 1.23 4.28
N SER A 52 -3.31 1.90 3.25
CA SER A 52 -1.86 1.97 2.99
C SER A 52 -1.06 2.65 4.10
N GLU A 53 -1.70 3.45 4.95
CA GLU A 53 -1.07 4.10 6.11
C GLU A 53 -0.82 3.11 7.25
N ASN A 54 -1.65 2.06 7.37
CA ASN A 54 -1.61 1.12 8.49
C ASN A 54 -1.05 -0.26 8.10
N CYS A 55 -1.31 -0.72 6.87
CA CYS A 55 -1.06 -2.11 6.41
C CYS A 55 -0.17 -2.14 5.15
N LYS A 56 1.03 -1.57 5.28
CA LYS A 56 1.99 -1.36 4.17
C LYS A 56 2.38 -2.66 3.45
N LEU A 57 2.50 -3.77 4.18
CA LEU A 57 2.95 -5.05 3.62
C LEU A 57 1.90 -5.63 2.66
N GLU A 58 0.67 -5.68 3.12
CA GLU A 58 -0.49 -6.25 2.42
C GLU A 58 -0.80 -5.39 1.19
N VAL A 59 -0.90 -4.07 1.39
CA VAL A 59 -1.13 -3.12 0.31
C VAL A 59 0.01 -3.16 -0.71
N GLY A 60 1.27 -3.14 -0.29
CA GLY A 60 2.41 -3.19 -1.21
C GLY A 60 2.47 -4.49 -2.01
N THR A 61 2.15 -5.64 -1.41
CA THR A 61 2.20 -6.94 -2.09
C THR A 61 1.06 -7.13 -3.08
N ARG A 62 -0.15 -6.62 -2.76
CA ARG A 62 -1.34 -6.84 -3.59
C ARG A 62 -1.63 -5.73 -4.59
N SER A 63 -1.28 -4.48 -4.26
CA SER A 63 -1.72 -3.33 -5.04
C SER A 63 -0.64 -2.64 -5.87
N LEU A 64 0.65 -2.89 -5.63
CA LEU A 64 1.73 -2.12 -6.28
C LEU A 64 1.62 -2.13 -7.81
N ASP A 65 1.43 -3.30 -8.42
CA ASP A 65 1.28 -3.42 -9.88
C ASP A 65 0.01 -2.74 -10.39
N ILE A 66 -1.08 -2.82 -9.63
CA ILE A 66 -2.37 -2.22 -9.95
C ILE A 66 -2.27 -0.69 -9.91
N VAL A 67 -1.65 -0.14 -8.87
CA VAL A 67 -1.41 1.30 -8.72
C VAL A 67 -0.56 1.82 -9.87
N LEU A 68 0.51 1.11 -10.26
CA LEU A 68 1.34 1.47 -11.40
C LEU A 68 0.57 1.43 -12.73
N GLN A 69 -0.30 0.44 -12.93
CA GLN A 69 -1.16 0.36 -14.10
C GLN A 69 -2.16 1.53 -14.16
N ILE A 70 -2.72 1.93 -13.02
CA ILE A 70 -3.63 3.08 -12.95
C ILE A 70 -2.90 4.38 -13.29
N LEU A 71 -1.68 4.56 -12.76
CA LEU A 71 -0.83 5.70 -13.08
C LEU A 71 -0.48 5.77 -14.57
N GLU A 72 -0.39 4.64 -15.26
CA GLU A 72 -0.20 4.59 -16.72
C GLU A 72 -1.49 4.86 -17.50
N THR A 73 -2.64 4.42 -16.99
CA THR A 73 -3.92 4.44 -17.71
C THR A 73 -4.69 5.77 -17.55
N TYR A 74 -4.64 6.37 -16.36
CA TYR A 74 -5.45 7.51 -15.97
C TYR A 74 -4.63 8.80 -15.80
N THR A 75 -3.55 8.96 -16.57
CA THR A 75 -2.61 10.10 -16.53
C THR A 75 -3.26 11.49 -16.71
N HIS A 76 -4.47 11.54 -17.28
CA HIS A 76 -5.25 12.77 -17.47
C HIS A 76 -6.24 13.05 -16.33
N ASP A 77 -6.52 12.07 -15.47
CA ASP A 77 -7.40 12.22 -14.32
C ASP A 77 -6.57 12.58 -13.09
N ARG A 78 -6.56 13.87 -12.76
CA ARG A 78 -5.77 14.41 -11.64
C ARG A 78 -6.09 13.71 -10.33
N ASP A 79 -7.36 13.51 -10.01
CA ASP A 79 -7.77 12.95 -8.72
C ASP A 79 -7.33 11.49 -8.56
N ILE A 80 -7.52 10.68 -9.62
CA ILE A 80 -7.06 9.28 -9.61
C ILE A 80 -5.54 9.21 -9.53
N THR A 81 -4.85 10.07 -10.27
CA THR A 81 -3.38 10.13 -10.29
C THR A 81 -2.83 10.50 -8.91
N VAL A 82 -3.38 11.54 -8.28
CA VAL A 82 -2.96 11.97 -6.93
C VAL A 82 -3.20 10.86 -5.90
N LEU A 83 -4.38 10.25 -5.87
CA LEU A 83 -4.67 9.15 -4.94
C LEU A 83 -3.73 7.96 -5.13
N SER A 84 -3.42 7.62 -6.39
CA SER A 84 -2.54 6.51 -6.72
C SER A 84 -1.08 6.82 -6.35
N LEU A 85 -0.63 8.06 -6.52
CA LEU A 85 0.68 8.52 -6.05
C LEU A 85 0.77 8.52 -4.52
N ASP A 86 -0.28 8.94 -3.81
CA ASP A 86 -0.32 8.92 -2.34
C ASP A 86 -0.18 7.48 -1.82
N ILE A 87 -0.91 6.52 -2.39
CA ILE A 87 -0.76 5.09 -2.06
C ILE A 87 0.67 4.63 -2.33
N LEU A 88 1.22 4.97 -3.50
CA LEU A 88 2.58 4.58 -3.86
C LEU A 88 3.61 5.15 -2.88
N ILE A 89 3.47 6.42 -2.50
CA ILE A 89 4.30 7.09 -1.51
C ILE A 89 4.20 6.35 -0.18
N ASN A 90 3.00 6.01 0.28
CA ASN A 90 2.83 5.27 1.53
C ASN A 90 3.53 3.90 1.50
N ILE A 91 3.47 3.18 0.38
CA ILE A 91 4.18 1.89 0.19
C ILE A 91 5.71 2.06 0.29
N ILE A 92 6.27 3.09 -0.36
CA ILE A 92 7.74 3.27 -0.46
C ILE A 92 8.34 4.18 0.60
N LYS A 93 7.51 4.84 1.43
CA LYS A 93 7.95 5.74 2.48
C LYS A 93 8.66 4.96 3.58
N CYS A 94 9.89 5.34 3.85
CA CYS A 94 10.64 4.84 4.99
C CYS A 94 10.28 5.68 6.23
N ASP A 95 9.69 5.07 7.25
CA ASP A 95 9.39 5.76 8.50
C ASP A 95 10.69 5.93 9.29
N SER A 96 11.35 7.08 9.14
CA SER A 96 12.64 7.40 9.77
C SER A 96 12.57 7.52 11.30
N THR A 97 11.37 7.38 11.89
CA THR A 97 11.11 7.54 13.33
C THR A 97 11.37 6.28 14.15
N ASP A 98 11.47 5.09 13.53
CA ASP A 98 11.78 3.83 14.26
C ASP A 98 13.29 3.64 14.54
N SER A 99 14.09 4.69 14.35
CA SER A 99 15.54 4.67 14.51
C SER A 99 16.05 4.61 15.97
N LYS A 100 15.16 4.40 16.96
CA LYS A 100 15.59 4.22 18.37
C LYS A 100 15.46 2.81 18.95
N ASP A 101 14.75 1.89 18.29
CA ASP A 101 14.64 0.49 18.74
C ASP A 101 15.21 -0.48 17.70
N LYS A 102 16.50 -0.30 17.37
CA LYS A 102 17.28 -1.27 16.56
C LYS A 102 17.60 -2.53 17.38
N ALA A 103 16.57 -3.30 17.74
CA ALA A 103 16.71 -4.64 18.29
C ALA A 103 15.76 -5.67 17.64
N ASN A 104 14.94 -5.27 16.67
CA ASN A 104 14.07 -6.21 15.96
C ASN A 104 14.44 -6.22 14.48
N ASN A 105 14.73 -7.41 13.95
CA ASN A 105 15.03 -7.71 12.56
C ASN A 105 13.80 -7.50 11.65
N SER A 106 13.09 -6.38 11.76
CA SER A 106 12.00 -6.08 10.83
C SER A 106 12.62 -5.71 9.48
N PRO A 107 12.27 -6.43 8.41
CA PRO A 107 12.76 -6.09 7.09
C PRO A 107 12.31 -4.66 6.75
N ASN A 108 13.22 -3.85 6.22
CA ASN A 108 12.86 -2.51 5.74
C ASN A 108 11.97 -2.66 4.49
N LEU A 109 10.66 -2.77 4.71
CA LEU A 109 9.66 -2.99 3.66
C LEU A 109 9.70 -1.90 2.60
N ALA A 110 9.91 -0.65 3.03
CA ALA A 110 10.05 0.48 2.11
C ALA A 110 11.21 0.27 1.13
N HIS A 111 12.35 -0.25 1.61
CA HIS A 111 13.48 -0.56 0.75
C HIS A 111 13.16 -1.67 -0.27
N GLN A 112 12.53 -2.76 0.19
CA GLN A 112 12.14 -3.85 -0.71
C GLN A 112 11.15 -3.41 -1.78
N PHE A 113 10.12 -2.64 -1.42
CA PHE A 113 9.17 -2.12 -2.40
C PHE A 113 9.83 -1.11 -3.35
N CYS A 114 10.76 -0.28 -2.87
CA CYS A 114 11.59 0.55 -3.75
C CYS A 114 12.39 -0.29 -4.75
N GLU A 115 13.03 -1.38 -4.30
CA GLU A 115 13.77 -2.27 -5.20
C GLU A 115 12.86 -2.93 -6.24
N ILE A 116 11.68 -3.40 -5.85
CA ILE A 116 10.68 -3.96 -6.77
C ILE A 116 10.26 -2.91 -7.81
N LEU A 117 9.98 -1.68 -7.37
CA LEU A 117 9.62 -0.58 -8.25
C LEU A 117 10.73 -0.26 -9.26
N LEU A 118 11.98 -0.21 -8.81
CA LEU A 118 13.15 0.12 -9.63
C LEU A 118 13.58 -1.01 -10.57
N LYS A 119 13.25 -2.26 -10.24
CA LYS A 119 13.58 -3.44 -11.06
C LYS A 119 13.01 -3.34 -12.47
N HIS A 120 11.86 -2.69 -12.63
CA HIS A 120 11.22 -2.49 -13.93
C HIS A 120 11.38 -1.03 -14.39
N THR A 121 12.25 -0.79 -15.38
CA THR A 121 12.48 0.55 -15.96
C THR A 121 11.19 1.20 -16.50
N LYS A 122 10.17 0.39 -16.85
CA LYS A 122 8.84 0.87 -17.22
C LYS A 122 8.22 1.76 -16.15
N ASN A 123 8.34 1.38 -14.88
CA ASN A 123 7.75 2.11 -13.74
C ASN A 123 8.37 3.51 -13.62
N ILE A 124 9.69 3.60 -13.79
CA ILE A 124 10.41 4.87 -13.77
C ILE A 124 9.97 5.77 -14.94
N LYS A 125 9.76 5.20 -16.13
CA LYS A 125 9.27 5.97 -17.29
C LYS A 125 7.86 6.53 -17.06
N ILE A 126 6.96 5.77 -16.43
CA ILE A 126 5.61 6.24 -16.07
C ILE A 126 5.73 7.47 -15.15
N LEU A 127 6.53 7.38 -14.08
CA LEU A 127 6.72 8.48 -13.14
C LEU A 127 7.32 9.73 -13.80
N ILE A 128 8.32 9.57 -14.67
CA ILE A 128 8.91 10.69 -15.41
C ILE A 128 7.87 11.32 -16.36
N SER A 129 7.09 10.51 -17.07
CA SER A 129 6.02 10.97 -17.95
C SER A 129 4.98 11.81 -17.19
N LEU A 130 4.59 11.37 -15.99
CA LEU A 130 3.65 12.14 -15.16
C LEU A 130 4.18 13.54 -14.85
N ILE A 131 5.46 13.67 -14.47
CA ILE A 131 6.10 14.96 -14.17
C ILE A 131 6.14 15.85 -15.42
N ASP A 132 6.46 15.29 -16.58
CA ASP A 132 6.57 16.03 -17.84
C ASP A 132 5.22 16.58 -18.31
N ASN A 133 4.13 15.83 -18.08
CA ASN A 133 2.78 16.21 -18.49
C ASN A 133 2.17 17.39 -17.69
N GLN A 134 2.87 17.97 -16.70
CA GLN A 134 2.46 19.14 -15.90
C GLN A 134 0.99 19.15 -15.40
N ASN A 135 0.38 17.98 -15.17
CA ASN A 135 -1.01 17.86 -14.71
C ASN A 135 -1.16 18.00 -13.18
N PHE A 136 -0.23 18.69 -12.51
CA PHE A 136 -0.17 18.85 -11.05
C PHE A 136 -0.33 20.31 -10.64
#